data_AF-A0A9Q0Z1Q9-F1
#
_entry.id   AF-A0A9Q0Z1Q9-F1
#
_cell.length_a   1.000
_cell.length_b   1.000
_cell.length_c   1.000
_cell.angle_alpha   90.00
_cell.angle_beta   90.00
_cell.angle_gamma   90.00
#
_symmetry.space_group_name_H-M   'P 1'
#
loop_
_entity.id
_entity.type
_entity.pdbx_description
1 polymer ?
#
loop_
_entity_poly.entity_id
_entity_poly.type
_entity_poly.pdbx_seq_one_letter_code
_entity_poly.pdbx_strand_id
1 'polypeptide(L)'
;MPASLQLQRATTTTTLTCHKQSQTTVNTWRVPLTREAPVPDYVSCHHTRTVGPNQCCSVVVKTINAPVSTVWSVVRRFDNPQAYKHFLKSCHVINGDGNVGSLREVHVVSGLPCSIKHGEA
;
A
#
# COMPACT_ATOMS: atom_id res chain seq x y z
N MET A 1 -21.61 10.97 31.67
CA MET A 1 -20.76 12.10 31.24
C MET A 1 -20.08 11.75 29.92
N PRO A 2 -20.52 12.27 28.77
CA PRO A 2 -19.67 12.37 27.59
C PRO A 2 -19.38 13.84 27.27
N ALA A 3 -18.10 14.18 27.09
CA ALA A 3 -17.65 15.53 26.77
C ALA A 3 -17.63 15.74 25.25
N SER A 4 -18.40 16.73 24.79
CA SER A 4 -18.34 17.28 23.43
C SER A 4 -17.25 18.34 23.36
N LEU A 5 -16.25 18.15 22.50
CA LEU A 5 -15.28 19.20 22.16
C LEU A 5 -15.70 19.85 20.85
N GLN A 6 -16.25 21.06 20.93
CA GLN A 6 -16.41 21.96 19.79
C GLN A 6 -15.14 22.79 19.61
N LEU A 7 -14.60 22.81 18.38
CA LEU A 7 -13.46 23.63 18.03
C LEU A 7 -13.96 24.93 17.38
N GLN A 8 -13.90 26.04 18.13
CA GLN A 8 -14.21 27.37 17.62
C GLN A 8 -13.08 27.90 16.73
N ARG A 9 -13.49 28.51 15.62
CA ARG A 9 -12.65 29.23 14.66
C ARG A 9 -12.43 30.66 15.16
N ALA A 10 -11.19 31.06 15.40
CA ALA A 10 -10.83 32.45 15.65
C ALA A 10 -10.12 33.05 14.42
N THR A 11 -10.60 34.20 13.96
CA THR A 11 -9.98 35.04 12.93
C THR A 11 -9.53 36.34 13.55
N THR A 12 -8.22 36.64 13.51
CA THR A 12 -7.73 38.02 13.58
C THR A 12 -6.39 38.17 12.87
N THR A 13 -6.31 39.20 12.03
CA THR A 13 -5.22 39.57 11.13
C THR A 13 -4.17 40.42 11.84
N THR A 14 -2.88 40.10 11.70
CA THR A 14 -1.78 41.09 11.80
C THR A 14 -0.66 40.71 10.84
N THR A 15 -0.38 41.60 9.88
CA THR A 15 0.71 41.52 8.90
C THR A 15 2.05 41.91 9.54
N LEU A 16 3.05 41.03 9.44
CA LEU A 16 4.47 41.41 9.37
C LEU A 16 5.19 40.54 8.33
N THR A 17 5.90 41.22 7.44
CA THR A 17 6.66 40.71 6.31
C THR A 17 7.94 39.97 6.69
N CYS A 18 8.33 39.07 5.78
CA CYS A 18 9.70 38.58 5.50
C CYS A 18 10.21 37.40 6.35
N HIS A 19 10.25 36.19 5.78
CA HIS A 19 11.34 35.69 4.93
C HIS A 19 10.88 34.38 4.27
N LYS A 20 11.12 34.21 2.97
CA LYS A 20 11.03 32.90 2.32
C LYS A 20 12.03 31.97 2.97
N GLN A 21 11.56 31.06 3.81
CA GLN A 21 12.25 29.80 4.00
C GLN A 21 11.28 28.70 3.56
N SER A 22 11.38 28.31 2.29
CA SER A 22 10.91 27.00 1.86
C SER A 22 11.79 25.95 2.54
N GLN A 23 11.53 25.68 3.82
CA GLN A 23 11.83 24.39 4.40
C GLN A 23 10.73 23.46 3.92
N THR A 24 10.93 22.87 2.76
CA THR A 24 10.24 21.62 2.41
C THR A 24 10.89 20.54 3.27
N THR A 25 10.56 20.52 4.57
CA THR A 25 10.86 19.39 5.44
C THR A 25 9.99 18.25 4.95
N VAL A 26 10.52 17.49 3.99
CA VAL A 26 9.98 16.19 3.59
C VAL A 26 10.12 15.32 4.83
N ASN A 27 9.05 15.26 5.63
CA ASN A 27 8.86 14.33 6.73
C ASN A 27 8.78 12.91 6.16
N THR A 28 9.94 12.44 5.73
CA THR A 28 10.19 11.10 5.21
C THR A 28 10.17 10.15 6.39
N TRP A 29 9.00 9.59 6.67
CA TRP A 29 8.89 8.54 7.67
C TRP A 29 9.38 7.24 7.03
N ARG A 30 10.40 6.61 7.63
CA ARG A 30 10.72 5.20 7.35
C ARG A 30 9.85 4.37 8.28
N VAL A 31 9.17 3.38 7.74
CA VAL A 31 8.49 2.36 8.55
C VAL A 31 9.47 1.20 8.74
N PRO A 32 10.17 1.10 9.90
CA PRO A 32 10.95 -0.09 10.19
C PRO A 32 10.01 -1.26 10.45
N LEU A 33 10.40 -2.46 9.99
CA LEU A 33 9.92 -3.67 10.64
C LEU A 33 10.27 -3.56 12.13
N THR A 34 9.31 -3.81 13.01
CA THR A 34 9.55 -3.78 14.45
C THR A 34 10.75 -4.68 14.79
N ARG A 35 11.59 -4.25 15.74
CA ARG A 35 12.82 -4.95 16.17
C ARG A 35 12.58 -6.39 16.63
N GLU A 36 11.32 -6.78 16.83
CA GLU A 36 10.88 -8.11 17.25
C GLU A 36 10.33 -8.99 16.10
N ALA A 37 10.32 -8.50 14.86
CA ALA A 37 9.89 -9.31 13.73
C ALA A 37 10.90 -10.48 13.53
N PRO A 38 10.43 -11.74 13.41
CA PRO A 38 11.30 -12.91 13.28
C PRO A 38 11.81 -13.05 11.83
N VAL A 39 12.35 -11.98 11.27
CA VAL A 39 12.72 -11.90 9.86
C VAL A 39 14.17 -11.39 9.76
N PRO A 40 15.05 -12.05 8.99
CA PRO A 40 16.43 -11.61 8.83
C PRO A 40 16.57 -10.19 8.29
N ASP A 41 17.66 -9.50 8.66
CA ASP A 41 17.92 -8.11 8.28
C ASP A 41 17.90 -7.88 6.77
N TYR A 42 18.37 -8.84 5.96
CA TYR A 42 18.36 -8.71 4.49
C TYR A 42 16.94 -8.66 3.90
N VAL A 43 15.91 -9.14 4.62
CA VAL A 43 14.51 -9.02 4.18
C VAL A 43 13.95 -7.65 4.55
N SER A 44 14.48 -7.04 5.62
CA SER A 44 14.00 -5.74 6.11
C SER A 44 14.22 -4.61 5.11
N CYS A 45 15.29 -4.66 4.32
CA CYS A 45 15.56 -3.66 3.29
C CYS A 45 14.51 -3.70 2.17
N HIS A 46 13.90 -4.85 1.89
CA HIS A 46 12.81 -4.99 0.91
C HIS A 46 11.46 -4.45 1.41
N HIS A 47 11.32 -4.21 2.71
CA HIS A 47 10.09 -3.71 3.33
C HIS A 47 10.23 -2.32 3.94
N THR A 48 11.42 -1.71 3.85
CA THR A 48 11.65 -0.34 4.27
C THR A 48 11.24 0.62 3.16
N ARG A 49 10.20 1.44 3.41
CA ARG A 49 9.70 2.43 2.43
C ARG A 49 9.73 3.84 2.97
N THR A 50 10.18 4.77 2.13
CA THR A 50 9.95 6.21 2.30
C THR A 50 8.52 6.53 1.90
N VAL A 51 7.72 7.06 2.83
CA VAL A 51 6.35 7.51 2.54
C VAL A 51 6.29 9.04 2.45
N GLY A 52 5.60 9.54 1.44
CA GLY A 52 5.30 10.96 1.27
C GLY A 52 3.97 11.38 1.92
N PRO A 53 3.58 12.67 1.81
CA PRO A 53 2.27 13.14 2.24
C PRO A 53 1.14 12.34 1.60
N ASN A 54 0.09 12.02 2.38
CA ASN A 54 -1.06 11.20 1.95
C ASN A 54 -0.71 9.76 1.52
N GLN A 55 0.45 9.23 1.90
CA GLN A 55 0.81 7.83 1.71
C GLN A 55 0.88 7.10 3.04
N CYS A 56 0.51 5.83 3.03
CA CYS A 56 0.66 4.92 4.17
C CYS A 56 1.49 3.70 3.78
N CYS A 57 2.12 3.07 4.76
CA CYS A 57 2.84 1.81 4.60
C CYS A 57 2.58 0.95 5.83
N SER A 58 2.37 -0.36 5.61
CA SER A 58 2.22 -1.36 6.67
C SER A 58 2.98 -2.62 6.25
N VAL A 59 3.37 -3.43 7.24
CA VAL A 59 4.06 -4.70 7.01
C VAL A 59 3.35 -5.80 7.78
N VAL A 60 3.23 -6.97 7.15
CA VAL A 60 2.58 -8.16 7.71
C VAL A 60 3.55 -9.32 7.66
N VAL A 61 3.71 -10.01 8.79
CA VAL A 61 4.50 -11.24 8.90
C VAL A 61 3.55 -12.39 9.18
N LYS A 62 3.66 -13.47 8.41
CA LYS A 62 2.87 -14.69 8.60
C LYS A 62 3.78 -15.91 8.58
N THR A 63 3.85 -16.61 9.71
CA THR A 63 4.57 -17.88 9.82
C THR A 63 3.79 -18.98 9.15
N ILE A 64 4.46 -19.80 8.33
CA ILE A 64 3.87 -20.94 7.62
C ILE A 64 4.70 -22.18 7.93
N ASN A 65 4.05 -23.24 8.40
CA ASN A 65 4.71 -24.52 8.66
C ASN A 65 4.82 -25.35 7.36
N ALA A 66 5.71 -24.93 6.44
CA ALA A 66 5.99 -25.62 5.19
C ALA A 66 7.41 -25.29 4.69
N PRO A 67 8.02 -26.14 3.84
CA PRO A 67 9.29 -25.83 3.20
C PRO A 67 9.22 -24.53 2.38
N VAL A 68 10.32 -23.77 2.37
CA VAL A 68 10.43 -22.50 1.61
C VAL A 68 10.17 -22.71 0.12
N SER A 69 10.65 -23.81 -0.45
CA SER A 69 10.40 -24.15 -1.87
C SER A 69 8.92 -24.29 -2.18
N THR A 70 8.15 -24.91 -1.29
CA THR A 70 6.69 -25.06 -1.41
C THR A 70 6.01 -23.70 -1.36
N VAL A 71 6.33 -22.88 -0.36
CA VAL A 71 5.75 -21.52 -0.25
C VAL A 71 6.12 -20.68 -1.47
N TRP A 72 7.38 -20.71 -1.88
CA TRP A 72 7.88 -19.94 -3.01
C TRP A 72 7.23 -20.37 -4.33
N SER A 73 6.99 -21.67 -4.55
CA SER A 73 6.29 -22.17 -5.73
C SER A 73 4.87 -21.63 -5.90
N VAL A 74 4.23 -21.21 -4.80
CA VAL A 74 2.90 -20.59 -4.82
C VAL A 74 3.01 -19.08 -5.00
N VAL A 75 3.80 -18.41 -4.16
CA VAL A 75 3.87 -16.93 -4.12
C VAL A 75 4.52 -16.33 -5.37
N ARG A 76 5.46 -17.04 -6.00
CA ARG A 76 6.15 -16.58 -7.21
C ARG A 76 5.29 -16.57 -8.48
N ARG A 77 4.10 -17.19 -8.45
CA ARG A 77 3.22 -17.28 -9.63
C ARG A 77 2.57 -15.93 -9.88
N PHE A 78 3.16 -15.18 -10.79
CA PHE A 78 2.72 -13.84 -11.17
C PHE A 78 1.34 -13.87 -11.86
N ASP A 79 1.11 -14.90 -12.66
CA ASP A 79 -0.06 -15.18 -13.49
C ASP A 79 -1.28 -15.66 -12.70
N ASN A 80 -1.07 -16.40 -11.60
CA ASN A 80 -2.15 -17.00 -10.81
C ASN A 80 -2.13 -16.59 -9.32
N PRO A 81 -2.41 -15.31 -9.01
CA PRO A 81 -2.55 -14.81 -7.64
C PRO A 81 -3.78 -15.35 -6.89
N GLN A 82 -4.79 -15.89 -7.59
CA GLN A 82 -6.03 -16.40 -6.98
C GLN A 82 -5.79 -17.56 -6.01
N ALA A 83 -4.70 -18.32 -6.17
CA ALA A 83 -4.40 -19.43 -5.28
C ALA A 83 -3.99 -19.01 -3.86
N TYR A 84 -3.64 -17.74 -3.63
CA TYR A 84 -3.21 -17.28 -2.31
C TYR A 84 -3.78 -15.92 -1.90
N LYS A 85 -4.49 -15.22 -2.79
CA LYS A 85 -5.18 -13.97 -2.48
C LYS A 85 -6.68 -14.13 -2.63
N HIS A 86 -7.41 -13.63 -1.64
CA HIS A 86 -8.87 -13.58 -1.67
C HIS A 86 -9.38 -12.40 -2.50
N PHE A 87 -10.68 -12.43 -2.84
CA PHE A 87 -11.40 -11.38 -3.58
C PHE A 87 -10.91 -11.12 -5.01
N LEU A 88 -10.27 -12.11 -5.64
CA LEU A 88 -9.90 -12.06 -7.06
C LEU A 88 -10.86 -12.92 -7.88
N LYS A 89 -11.54 -12.30 -8.86
CA LYS A 89 -12.42 -12.98 -9.82
C LYS A 89 -11.61 -13.66 -10.92
N SER A 90 -10.65 -12.93 -11.50
CA SER A 90 -9.75 -13.43 -12.54
C SER A 90 -8.44 -12.65 -12.58
N CYS A 91 -7.42 -13.23 -13.21
CA CYS A 91 -6.13 -12.62 -13.47
C CYS A 91 -5.62 -13.14 -14.80
N HIS A 92 -5.15 -12.23 -15.66
CA HIS A 92 -4.60 -12.55 -16.99
C HIS A 92 -3.31 -11.75 -17.21
N VAL A 93 -2.28 -12.40 -17.72
CA VAL A 93 -1.07 -11.69 -18.21
C VAL A 93 -1.43 -11.07 -19.54
N ILE A 94 -1.35 -9.74 -19.62
CA ILE A 94 -1.76 -8.96 -20.80
C ILE A 94 -0.54 -8.49 -21.61
N ASN A 95 0.66 -8.52 -21.02
CA ASN A 95 1.90 -8.20 -21.69
C ASN A 95 3.08 -8.91 -21.01
N GLY A 96 3.95 -9.53 -21.80
CA GLY A 96 5.10 -10.30 -21.32
C GLY A 96 4.80 -11.77 -21.02
N ASP A 97 5.76 -12.43 -20.39
CA ASP A 97 5.82 -13.88 -20.16
C ASP A 97 5.75 -14.26 -18.67
N GLY A 98 5.47 -13.29 -17.80
CA GLY A 98 5.46 -13.46 -16.34
C GLY A 98 6.79 -13.15 -15.66
N ASN A 99 7.83 -12.79 -16.42
CA ASN A 99 9.09 -12.27 -15.87
C ASN A 99 9.00 -10.77 -15.56
N VAL A 100 10.09 -10.22 -15.01
CA VAL A 100 10.22 -8.79 -14.67
C VAL A 100 9.87 -7.92 -15.87
N GLY A 101 8.97 -6.95 -15.66
CA GLY A 101 8.45 -6.07 -16.72
C GLY A 101 7.10 -6.50 -17.31
N SER A 102 6.64 -7.72 -17.00
CA SER A 102 5.31 -8.19 -17.44
C SER A 102 4.17 -7.46 -16.72
N LEU A 103 3.03 -7.32 -17.39
CA LEU A 103 1.81 -6.73 -16.87
C LEU A 103 0.70 -7.78 -16.73
N ARG A 104 -0.05 -7.69 -15.64
CA ARG A 104 -1.25 -8.51 -15.40
C ARG A 104 -2.47 -7.63 -15.15
N GLU A 105 -3.58 -8.00 -15.77
CA GLU A 105 -4.90 -7.47 -15.47
C GLU A 105 -5.56 -8.34 -14.40
N VAL A 106 -6.14 -7.72 -13.38
CA VAL A 106 -6.77 -8.43 -12.25
C VAL A 106 -8.18 -7.88 -12.04
N HIS A 107 -9.17 -8.75 -12.13
CA HIS A 107 -10.55 -8.41 -11.77
C HIS A 107 -10.80 -8.78 -10.30
N VAL A 108 -11.23 -7.80 -9.51
CA VAL A 108 -11.50 -7.98 -8.07
C VAL A 108 -13.00 -8.09 -7.79
N VAL A 109 -13.35 -8.76 -6.69
CA VAL A 109 -14.70 -8.81 -6.14
C VAL A 109 -14.75 -7.87 -4.94
N SER A 110 -15.22 -6.63 -5.16
CA SER A 110 -15.26 -5.59 -4.12
C SER A 110 -16.61 -5.48 -3.40
N GLY A 111 -17.65 -6.20 -3.85
CA GLY A 111 -19.02 -6.03 -3.37
C GLY A 111 -19.68 -4.71 -3.79
N LEU A 112 -18.97 -3.86 -4.55
CA LEU A 112 -19.50 -2.65 -5.15
C LEU A 112 -20.01 -2.98 -6.56
N PRO A 113 -21.18 -2.45 -6.97
CA PRO A 113 -21.64 -2.61 -8.34
C PRO A 113 -20.58 -2.07 -9.30
N CYS A 114 -20.20 -2.88 -10.28
CA CYS A 114 -19.27 -2.47 -11.30
C CYS A 114 -20.01 -1.44 -12.17
N SER A 115 -19.61 -0.16 -12.10
CA SER A 115 -20.16 0.89 -12.96
C SER A 115 -19.70 0.65 -14.40
N ILE A 116 -20.38 -0.25 -15.11
CA ILE A 116 -20.37 -0.26 -16.57
C ILE A 116 -21.23 0.93 -16.97
N LYS A 117 -20.61 2.09 -17.17
CA LYS A 117 -21.29 3.20 -17.85
C LYS A 117 -21.53 2.73 -19.29
N HIS A 118 -22.70 2.16 -19.55
CA HIS A 118 -23.23 2.10 -20.91
C HIS A 118 -23.38 3.55 -21.36
N GLY A 119 -22.52 3.99 -22.28
CA GLY A 119 -22.75 5.19 -23.05
C GLY A 119 -23.90 4.90 -24.00
N GLU A 120 -25.07 5.42 -23.69
CA GLU A 120 -26.15 5.59 -24.65
C GLU A 120 -25.92 6.93 -25.34
N ALA A 121 -25.85 6.87 -26.67
CA ALA A 121 -25.66 8.00 -27.58
C ALA A 121 -27.01 8.66 -27.90
#